data_AF-A0A7U5GYX4-F1
#
_entry.id   AF-A0A7U5GYX4-F1
#
_cell.length_a   1.000
_cell.length_b   1.000
_cell.length_c   1.000
_cell.angle_alpha   90.00
_cell.angle_beta   90.00
_cell.angle_gamma   90.00
#
_symmetry.space_group_name_H-M   'P 1'
#
loop_
_entity.id
_entity.type
_entity.pdbx_description
1 polymer ?
#
loop_
_entity_poly.entity_id
_entity_poly.type
_entity_poly.pdbx_seq_one_letter_code
_entity_poly.pdbx_strand_id
1 'polypeptide(L)'
;MTLEELWAIWGDIHDEESQTKRIVSAKKVECTPLKLDREKVEAIFKGRASQYNSSLEYCECIDFRRNKKPCKHMYRLAMEMDLIEEQFESNLLKIIDQLAIDDALVVIESVSEGAQKVLQEFLYNNLYQKRENFGFIRTAETEELLDHNIIMNVGCQHSLFDPYGRNEINKLVTPFNIEGFKKNWKKEILVDWVVAEAPEIVPQITQDSISVTINPKFHKVKRKVYSHLNQKFQEDVSWLWE
;
A
#
# COMPACT_ATOMS: atom_id res chain seq x y z
N MET A 1 16.32 17.73 -14.73
CA MET A 1 16.72 16.53 -15.48
C MET A 1 15.51 15.63 -15.55
N THR A 2 15.06 15.25 -16.74
CA THR A 2 13.88 14.38 -16.90
C THR A 2 14.21 12.93 -16.58
N LEU A 3 13.19 12.07 -16.45
CA LEU A 3 13.39 10.63 -16.21
C LEU A 3 14.12 9.96 -17.38
N GLU A 4 13.83 10.40 -18.61
CA GLU A 4 14.47 9.93 -19.82
C GLU A 4 15.95 10.33 -19.85
N GLU A 5 16.28 11.55 -19.44
CA GLU A 5 17.68 12.01 -19.32
C GLU A 5 18.46 11.21 -18.27
N LEU A 6 17.82 10.90 -17.13
CA LEU A 6 18.40 10.08 -16.07
C LEU A 6 18.72 8.65 -16.56
N TRP A 7 17.85 8.06 -17.38
CA TRP A 7 18.07 6.72 -17.89
C TRP A 7 19.01 6.69 -19.10
N ALA A 8 19.01 7.74 -19.92
CA ALA A 8 19.85 7.88 -21.11
C ALA A 8 21.35 7.89 -20.81
N ILE A 9 21.77 8.13 -19.55
CA ILE A 9 23.19 8.05 -19.15
C ILE A 9 23.84 6.70 -19.49
N TRP A 10 23.02 5.65 -19.61
CA TRP A 10 23.47 4.30 -19.92
C TRP A 10 23.70 4.08 -21.42
N GLY A 11 23.16 4.94 -22.29
CA GLY A 11 23.31 4.84 -23.75
C GLY A 11 22.88 3.48 -24.30
N ASP A 12 23.61 2.99 -25.30
CA ASP A 12 23.23 1.77 -26.05
C ASP A 12 23.66 0.46 -25.36
N ILE A 13 24.12 0.49 -24.10
CA ILE A 13 24.59 -0.73 -23.42
C ILE A 13 23.48 -1.77 -23.24
N HIS A 14 22.21 -1.34 -23.30
CA HIS A 14 21.03 -2.17 -23.11
C HIS A 14 20.91 -3.31 -24.13
N ASP A 15 21.51 -3.14 -25.31
CA ASP A 15 21.50 -4.12 -26.40
C ASP A 15 22.58 -5.21 -26.26
N GLU A 16 23.50 -5.07 -25.30
CA GLU A 16 24.48 -6.12 -25.01
C GLU A 16 23.77 -7.38 -24.50
N GLU A 17 24.20 -8.56 -24.95
CA GLU A 17 23.62 -9.86 -24.54
C GLU A 17 23.53 -10.01 -23.00
N SER A 18 24.53 -9.49 -22.29
CA SER A 18 24.56 -9.50 -20.82
C SER A 18 23.44 -8.66 -20.20
N GLN A 19 23.08 -7.54 -20.84
CA GLN A 19 22.01 -6.64 -20.42
C GLN A 19 20.64 -7.18 -20.79
N THR A 20 20.47 -7.77 -21.97
CA THR A 20 19.23 -8.45 -22.36
C THR A 20 18.84 -9.53 -21.35
N LYS A 21 19.80 -10.32 -20.86
CA LYS A 21 19.55 -11.33 -19.80
C LYS A 21 19.13 -10.70 -18.46
N ARG A 22 19.65 -9.51 -18.14
CA ARG A 22 19.27 -8.75 -16.93
C ARG A 22 17.86 -8.18 -17.07
N ILE A 23 17.51 -7.66 -18.24
CA ILE A 23 16.16 -7.20 -18.59
C ILE A 23 15.15 -8.36 -18.45
N VAL A 24 15.44 -9.53 -19.02
CA VAL A 24 14.59 -10.72 -18.86
C VAL A 24 14.44 -11.13 -17.39
N SER A 25 15.53 -11.06 -16.61
CA SER A 25 15.49 -11.35 -15.17
C SER A 25 14.72 -10.29 -14.39
N ALA A 26 14.76 -9.03 -14.83
CA ALA A 26 14.03 -7.93 -14.25
C ALA A 26 12.53 -8.19 -14.35
N LYS A 27 12.02 -8.70 -15.48
CA LYS A 27 10.59 -8.97 -15.71
C LYS A 27 9.95 -9.99 -14.75
N LYS A 28 10.75 -10.82 -14.07
CA LYS A 28 10.24 -11.89 -13.22
C LYS A 28 9.68 -11.37 -11.88
N VAL A 29 8.80 -12.16 -11.28
CA VAL A 29 8.13 -11.82 -10.03
C VAL A 29 9.08 -11.65 -8.85
N GLU A 30 10.22 -12.34 -8.84
CA GLU A 30 11.23 -12.22 -7.77
C GLU A 30 11.90 -10.84 -7.75
N CYS A 31 11.77 -10.07 -8.84
CA CYS A 31 12.23 -8.69 -8.91
C CYS A 31 11.11 -7.68 -8.57
N THR A 32 9.96 -8.09 -8.03
CA THR A 32 8.95 -7.12 -7.56
C THR A 32 9.56 -6.17 -6.53
N PRO A 33 9.40 -4.83 -6.63
CA PRO A 33 9.88 -3.91 -5.60
C PRO A 33 9.09 -4.10 -4.30
N LEU A 34 9.80 -4.11 -3.17
CA LEU A 34 9.21 -4.07 -1.83
C LEU A 34 8.62 -2.70 -1.51
N LYS A 35 9.23 -1.64 -2.04
CA LYS A 35 8.76 -0.26 -1.98
C LYS A 35 9.15 0.46 -3.27
N LEU A 36 8.25 1.29 -3.78
CA LEU A 36 8.46 2.12 -4.96
C LEU A 36 8.14 3.57 -4.61
N ASP A 37 9.08 4.48 -4.86
CA ASP A 37 8.90 5.92 -4.74
C ASP A 37 9.05 6.52 -6.15
N ARG A 38 7.92 6.84 -6.78
CA ARG A 38 7.89 7.42 -8.13
C ARG A 38 8.39 8.87 -8.15
N GLU A 39 8.27 9.61 -7.06
CA GLU A 39 8.72 11.01 -6.99
C GLU A 39 10.25 11.09 -6.87
N LYS A 40 10.84 10.25 -6.02
CA LYS A 40 12.30 10.18 -5.84
C LYS A 40 12.99 9.30 -6.87
N VAL A 41 12.22 8.51 -7.62
CA VAL A 41 12.72 7.55 -8.60
C VAL A 41 13.62 6.51 -7.94
N GLU A 42 13.15 5.98 -6.82
CA GLU A 42 13.86 5.00 -5.99
C GLU A 42 12.98 3.79 -5.69
N ALA A 43 13.60 2.62 -5.55
CA ALA A 43 12.92 1.41 -5.13
C ALA A 43 13.79 0.55 -4.22
N ILE A 44 13.11 -0.17 -3.33
CA ILE A 44 13.73 -1.15 -2.43
C ILE A 44 13.42 -2.54 -2.96
N PHE A 45 14.44 -3.36 -3.18
CA PHE A 45 14.30 -4.73 -3.66
C PHE A 45 14.70 -5.77 -2.61
N LYS A 46 14.08 -6.95 -2.67
CA LYS A 46 14.48 -8.09 -1.84
C LYS A 46 15.80 -8.68 -2.34
N GLY A 47 16.81 -8.63 -1.49
CA GLY A 47 18.04 -9.40 -1.66
C GLY A 47 18.00 -10.73 -0.93
N ARG A 48 19.10 -11.48 -1.02
CA ARG A 48 19.18 -12.83 -0.45
C ARG A 48 19.22 -12.83 1.09
N ALA A 49 19.84 -11.82 1.68
CA ALA A 49 19.99 -11.64 3.12
C ALA A 49 19.76 -10.20 3.59
N SER A 50 19.55 -9.27 2.65
CA SER A 50 19.34 -7.84 2.91
C SER A 50 18.36 -7.28 1.90
N GLN A 51 17.92 -6.04 2.09
CA GLN A 51 17.26 -5.27 1.03
C GLN A 51 18.32 -4.48 0.25
N TYR A 52 18.00 -4.08 -0.98
CA TYR A 52 18.84 -3.22 -1.80
C TYR A 52 18.07 -1.96 -2.18
N ASN A 53 18.64 -0.79 -1.89
CA ASN A 53 18.18 0.45 -2.48
C ASN A 53 18.69 0.55 -3.93
N SER A 54 17.82 0.98 -4.84
CA SER A 54 18.12 1.21 -6.25
C SER A 54 17.45 2.50 -6.71
N SER A 55 18.21 3.30 -7.44
CA SER A 55 17.72 4.35 -8.33
C SER A 55 17.99 3.96 -9.79
N LEU A 56 17.69 4.85 -10.74
CA LEU A 56 18.04 4.65 -12.15
C LEU A 56 19.55 4.71 -12.42
N GLU A 57 20.33 5.30 -11.51
CA GLU A 57 21.77 5.54 -11.69
C GLU A 57 22.64 4.65 -10.80
N TYR A 58 22.07 4.12 -9.71
CA TYR A 58 22.82 3.38 -8.70
C TYR A 58 22.01 2.22 -8.13
N CYS A 59 22.69 1.13 -7.79
CA CYS A 59 22.09 0.05 -7.02
C CYS A 59 23.08 -0.51 -6.00
N GLU A 60 22.60 -0.81 -4.80
CA GLU A 60 23.43 -1.39 -3.73
C GLU A 60 23.81 -2.86 -3.97
N CYS A 61 23.18 -3.52 -4.95
CA CYS A 61 23.42 -4.94 -5.19
C CYS A 61 24.85 -5.22 -5.69
N ILE A 62 25.34 -6.44 -5.42
CA ILE A 62 26.70 -6.83 -5.79
C ILE A 62 26.95 -6.81 -7.30
N ASP A 63 25.92 -7.05 -8.11
CA ASP A 63 26.01 -7.03 -9.57
C ASP A 63 26.38 -5.64 -10.09
N PHE A 64 25.67 -4.60 -9.63
CA PHE A 64 25.99 -3.22 -9.97
C PHE A 64 27.36 -2.80 -9.39
N ARG A 65 27.62 -3.12 -8.13
CA ARG A 65 28.90 -2.76 -7.47
C ARG A 65 30.13 -3.28 -8.24
N ARG A 66 30.03 -4.47 -8.85
CA ARG A 66 31.11 -5.08 -9.65
C ARG A 66 31.16 -4.59 -11.08
N ASN A 67 30.01 -4.55 -11.76
CA ASN A 67 29.97 -4.33 -13.20
C ASN A 67 29.80 -2.85 -13.60
N LYS A 68 29.33 -2.00 -12.68
CA LYS A 68 29.04 -0.56 -12.91
C LYS A 68 28.15 -0.30 -14.14
N LYS A 69 27.33 -1.28 -14.49
CA LYS A 69 26.30 -1.26 -15.53
C LYS A 69 24.94 -1.58 -14.89
N PRO A 70 23.81 -1.18 -15.49
CA PRO A 70 22.48 -1.42 -14.97
C PRO A 70 22.30 -2.89 -14.60
N CYS A 71 21.87 -3.13 -13.37
CA CYS A 71 21.52 -4.48 -12.92
C CYS A 71 20.03 -4.73 -13.16
N LYS A 72 19.57 -5.96 -12.91
CA LYS A 72 18.14 -6.31 -13.04
C LYS A 72 17.20 -5.41 -12.21
N HIS A 73 17.64 -4.90 -11.06
CA HIS A 73 16.82 -4.03 -10.21
C HIS A 73 16.58 -2.66 -10.85
N MET A 74 17.61 -2.11 -11.50
CA MET A 74 17.53 -0.83 -12.20
C MET A 74 16.64 -0.95 -13.43
N TYR A 75 16.76 -2.03 -14.20
CA TYR A 75 15.82 -2.31 -15.30
C TYR A 75 14.39 -2.47 -14.83
N ARG A 76 14.18 -3.18 -13.70
CA ARG A 76 12.84 -3.29 -13.12
C ARG A 76 12.31 -1.92 -12.73
N LEU A 77 13.11 -1.09 -12.07
CA LEU A 77 12.71 0.27 -11.71
C LEU A 77 12.37 1.10 -12.96
N ALA A 78 13.17 1.02 -14.02
CA ALA A 78 12.87 1.69 -15.29
C ALA A 78 11.53 1.24 -15.90
N MET A 79 11.20 -0.07 -15.84
CA MET A 79 9.88 -0.57 -16.25
C MET A 79 8.74 -0.02 -15.37
N GLU A 80 8.94 0.04 -14.04
CA GLU A 80 7.95 0.59 -13.10
C GLU A 80 7.75 2.11 -13.25
N MET A 81 8.71 2.81 -13.85
CA MET A 81 8.65 4.22 -14.23
C MET A 81 8.21 4.44 -15.68
N ASP A 82 7.76 3.38 -16.36
CA ASP A 82 7.27 3.43 -17.75
C ASP A 82 8.34 3.90 -18.77
N LEU A 83 9.64 3.80 -18.43
CA LEU A 83 10.77 4.13 -19.31
C LEU A 83 11.15 2.99 -20.25
N ILE A 84 10.72 1.77 -19.91
CA ILE A 84 10.91 0.56 -20.73
C ILE A 84 9.55 -0.10 -20.87
N GLU A 85 9.01 -0.09 -22.09
CA GLU A 85 7.73 -0.73 -22.42
C GLU A 85 7.89 -2.24 -22.50
N GLU A 86 7.78 -2.90 -21.35
CA GLU A 86 7.89 -4.35 -21.24
C GLU A 86 6.81 -4.91 -20.32
N GLN A 87 6.25 -6.07 -20.68
CA GLN A 87 5.32 -6.75 -19.80
C GLN A 87 6.07 -7.48 -18.69
N PHE A 88 5.56 -7.38 -17.47
CA PHE A 88 6.18 -8.02 -16.30
C PHE A 88 5.17 -8.55 -15.28
N GLU A 89 5.60 -9.54 -14.51
CA GLU A 89 4.82 -10.05 -13.38
C GLU A 89 5.22 -9.29 -12.10
N SER A 90 4.23 -8.75 -11.38
CA SER A 90 4.41 -8.10 -10.08
C SER A 90 3.50 -8.75 -9.05
N ASN A 91 4.09 -9.30 -7.99
CA ASN A 91 3.35 -9.89 -6.88
C ASN A 91 4.17 -9.84 -5.58
N LEU A 92 3.85 -8.85 -4.76
CA LEU A 92 4.51 -8.60 -3.48
C LEU A 92 4.37 -9.79 -2.50
N LEU A 93 3.24 -10.49 -2.53
CA LEU A 93 2.96 -11.60 -1.61
C LEU A 93 3.82 -12.84 -1.87
N LYS A 94 4.31 -13.00 -3.11
CA LYS A 94 5.23 -14.08 -3.48
C LYS A 94 6.67 -13.82 -3.02
N ILE A 95 7.02 -12.56 -2.79
CA ILE A 95 8.39 -12.18 -2.40
C ILE A 95 8.55 -11.87 -0.91
N ILE A 96 7.50 -11.40 -0.23
CA ILE A 96 7.57 -11.09 1.20
C ILE A 96 7.53 -12.38 2.03
N ASP A 97 8.39 -12.43 3.06
CA ASP A 97 8.33 -13.45 4.09
C ASP A 97 7.12 -13.15 5.00
N GLN A 98 6.10 -14.00 4.88
CA GLN A 98 4.86 -13.85 5.63
C GLN A 98 4.98 -14.50 7.01
N LEU A 99 4.30 -13.94 8.00
CA LEU A 99 4.38 -14.38 9.39
C LEU A 99 3.82 -15.80 9.55
N ALA A 100 4.45 -16.56 10.45
CA ALA A 100 3.79 -17.70 11.05
C ALA A 100 2.63 -17.23 11.94
N ILE A 101 1.68 -18.12 12.22
CA ILE A 101 0.52 -17.77 13.03
C ILE A 101 0.92 -17.34 14.45
N ASP A 102 1.87 -18.04 15.07
CA ASP A 102 2.28 -17.76 16.46
C ASP A 102 2.94 -16.38 16.56
N ASP A 103 3.82 -16.04 15.61
CA ASP A 103 4.46 -14.71 15.55
C ASP A 103 3.42 -13.59 15.37
N ALA A 104 2.42 -13.83 14.51
CA ALA A 104 1.36 -12.86 14.29
C ALA A 104 0.54 -12.65 15.56
N LEU A 105 0.17 -13.71 16.28
CA LEU A 105 -0.58 -13.61 17.52
C LEU A 105 0.20 -12.90 18.62
N VAL A 106 1.51 -13.10 18.73
CA VAL A 106 2.37 -12.35 19.66
C VAL A 106 2.28 -10.84 19.40
N VAL A 107 2.33 -10.41 18.12
CA VAL A 107 2.19 -8.99 17.76
C VAL A 107 0.77 -8.47 18.02
N ILE A 108 -0.27 -9.27 17.76
CA ILE A 108 -1.65 -8.84 18.02
C ILE A 108 -1.93 -8.73 19.52
N GLU A 109 -1.37 -9.60 20.34
CA GLU A 109 -1.54 -9.54 21.80
C GLU A 109 -0.70 -8.45 22.47
N SER A 110 0.25 -7.83 21.76
CA SER A 110 1.03 -6.71 22.29
C SER A 110 0.35 -5.35 22.17
N VAL A 111 -0.67 -5.23 21.30
CA VAL A 111 -1.46 -4.00 21.13
C VAL A 111 -2.68 -3.97 22.05
N SER A 112 -3.19 -2.78 22.35
CA SER A 112 -4.36 -2.57 23.21
C SER A 112 -5.61 -3.29 22.71
N GLU A 113 -6.53 -3.64 23.62
CA GLU A 113 -7.82 -4.24 23.23
C GLU A 113 -8.63 -3.35 22.29
N GLY A 114 -8.50 -2.02 22.42
CA GLY A 114 -9.09 -1.06 21.48
C GLY A 114 -8.56 -1.25 20.06
N ALA A 115 -7.23 -1.28 19.90
CA ALA A 115 -6.57 -1.56 18.63
C ALA A 115 -6.95 -2.94 18.07
N GLN A 116 -7.05 -3.96 18.92
CA GLN A 116 -7.47 -5.30 18.50
C GLN A 116 -8.91 -5.31 17.95
N LYS A 117 -9.84 -4.53 18.54
CA LYS A 117 -11.22 -4.38 18.03
C LYS A 117 -11.26 -3.62 16.70
N VAL A 118 -10.47 -2.55 16.56
CA VAL A 118 -10.33 -1.84 15.27
C VAL A 118 -9.79 -2.78 14.19
N LEU A 119 -8.78 -3.60 14.53
CA LEU A 119 -8.25 -4.61 13.61
C LEU A 119 -9.30 -5.68 13.25
N GLN A 120 -10.11 -6.12 14.22
CA GLN A 120 -11.19 -7.08 13.99
C GLN A 120 -12.20 -6.54 12.97
N GLU A 121 -12.62 -5.28 13.12
CA GLU A 121 -13.50 -4.58 12.17
C GLU A 121 -12.85 -4.48 10.78
N PHE A 122 -11.58 -4.04 10.72
CA PHE A 122 -10.82 -3.99 9.47
C PHE A 122 -10.81 -5.36 8.77
N LEU A 123 -10.50 -6.43 9.50
CA LEU A 123 -10.37 -7.77 8.94
C LEU A 123 -11.70 -8.36 8.49
N TYR A 124 -12.79 -8.08 9.20
CA TYR A 124 -14.13 -8.43 8.74
C TYR A 124 -14.39 -7.80 7.36
N ASN A 125 -14.19 -6.49 7.24
CA ASN A 125 -14.42 -5.79 5.99
C ASN A 125 -13.49 -6.31 4.87
N ASN A 126 -12.19 -6.53 5.16
CA ASN A 126 -11.22 -7.06 4.20
C ASN A 126 -11.56 -8.47 3.70
N LEU A 127 -12.04 -9.35 4.59
CA LEU A 127 -12.32 -10.75 4.26
C LEU A 127 -13.65 -10.92 3.52
N TYR A 128 -14.68 -10.16 3.90
CA TYR A 128 -16.05 -10.40 3.43
C TYR A 128 -16.53 -9.37 2.41
N GLN A 129 -16.07 -8.12 2.48
CA GLN A 129 -16.43 -7.08 1.49
C GLN A 129 -15.48 -7.02 0.29
N LYS A 130 -14.41 -7.82 0.28
CA LYS A 130 -13.41 -7.93 -0.81
C LYS A 130 -12.77 -6.58 -1.19
N ARG A 131 -12.74 -5.62 -0.27
CA ARG A 131 -12.00 -4.37 -0.43
C ARG A 131 -10.64 -4.51 0.26
N GLU A 132 -9.58 -4.11 -0.42
CA GLU A 132 -8.22 -4.18 0.13
C GLU A 132 -7.88 -2.99 1.01
N ASN A 133 -8.47 -1.82 0.70
CA ASN A 133 -8.20 -0.56 1.36
C ASN A 133 -9.46 -0.02 2.03
N PHE A 134 -9.28 0.52 3.23
CA PHE A 134 -10.35 1.12 4.03
C PHE A 134 -9.87 2.40 4.69
N GLY A 135 -10.77 3.38 4.79
CA GLY A 135 -10.57 4.56 5.62
C GLY A 135 -11.03 4.35 7.05
N PHE A 136 -10.23 4.83 7.99
CA PHE A 136 -10.59 4.96 9.40
C PHE A 136 -10.39 6.40 9.85
N ILE A 137 -11.14 6.82 10.87
CA ILE A 137 -10.79 8.03 11.61
C ILE A 137 -9.48 7.76 12.36
N ARG A 138 -8.60 8.75 12.40
CA ARG A 138 -7.38 8.69 13.20
C ARG A 138 -7.74 8.70 14.67
N THR A 139 -7.41 7.61 15.34
CA THR A 139 -7.54 7.44 16.79
C THR A 139 -6.25 6.85 17.36
N ALA A 140 -6.08 6.87 18.68
CA ALA A 140 -4.92 6.28 19.33
C ALA A 140 -4.74 4.79 18.94
N GLU A 141 -5.84 4.06 18.81
CA GLU A 141 -5.89 2.65 18.44
C GLU A 141 -5.44 2.42 16.98
N THR A 142 -5.85 3.30 16.06
CA THR A 142 -5.45 3.20 14.65
C THR A 142 -3.96 3.53 14.47
N GLU A 143 -3.46 4.55 15.17
CA GLU A 143 -2.03 4.88 15.18
C GLU A 143 -1.20 3.76 15.81
N GLU A 144 -1.69 3.12 16.89
CA GLU A 144 -1.02 1.96 17.49
C GLU A 144 -0.85 0.78 16.51
N LEU A 145 -1.88 0.49 15.70
CA LEU A 145 -1.80 -0.55 14.66
C LEU A 145 -0.79 -0.20 13.55
N LEU A 146 -0.63 1.08 13.22
CA LEU A 146 0.37 1.57 12.26
C LEU A 146 1.78 1.44 12.84
N ASP A 147 1.99 1.84 14.10
CA ASP A 147 3.27 1.76 14.80
C ASP A 147 3.76 0.32 14.90
N HIS A 148 2.86 -0.62 15.16
CA HIS A 148 3.14 -2.06 15.18
C HIS A 148 3.25 -2.70 13.80
N ASN A 149 3.10 -1.90 12.72
CA ASN A 149 3.13 -2.35 11.33
C ASN A 149 2.15 -3.49 11.05
N ILE A 150 1.01 -3.53 11.73
CA ILE A 150 -0.06 -4.51 11.46
C ILE A 150 -0.84 -4.06 10.22
N ILE A 151 -1.12 -2.76 10.15
CA ILE A 151 -1.69 -2.09 8.99
C ILE A 151 -0.70 -1.06 8.42
N MET A 152 -0.94 -0.61 7.20
CA MET A 152 -0.08 0.34 6.49
C MET A 152 -0.92 1.42 5.82
N ASN A 153 -0.46 2.66 5.84
CA ASN A 153 -1.07 3.75 5.07
C ASN A 153 -0.82 3.56 3.57
N VAL A 154 -1.87 3.70 2.75
CA VAL A 154 -1.82 3.53 1.29
C VAL A 154 -2.24 4.78 0.52
N GLY A 155 -2.67 5.85 1.20
CA GLY A 155 -3.01 7.12 0.55
C GLY A 155 -4.15 7.06 -0.48
N CYS A 156 -5.00 6.03 -0.44
CA CYS A 156 -6.10 5.90 -1.40
C CYS A 156 -7.19 6.94 -1.11
N GLN A 157 -7.28 7.98 -1.95
CA GLN A 157 -8.20 9.10 -1.76
C GLN A 157 -9.67 8.67 -1.61
N HIS A 158 -10.13 7.70 -2.39
CA HIS A 158 -11.51 7.19 -2.27
C HIS A 158 -11.78 6.59 -0.88
N SER A 159 -10.81 5.85 -0.34
CA SER A 159 -10.97 5.20 0.96
C SER A 159 -10.96 6.20 2.11
N LEU A 160 -10.31 7.37 1.98
CA LEU A 160 -10.36 8.42 3.01
C LEU A 160 -11.79 8.88 3.35
N PHE A 161 -12.74 8.69 2.43
CA PHE A 161 -14.15 9.03 2.65
C PHE A 161 -14.98 7.93 3.32
N ASP A 162 -14.42 6.72 3.54
CA ASP A 162 -15.12 5.61 4.18
C ASP A 162 -15.76 5.97 5.53
N PRO A 163 -15.07 6.63 6.47
CA PRO A 163 -15.64 6.94 7.79
C PRO A 163 -16.72 8.03 7.76
N TYR A 164 -16.86 8.77 6.65
CA TYR A 164 -17.80 9.90 6.55
C TYR A 164 -19.12 9.48 5.89
N GLY A 165 -20.23 9.90 6.46
CA GLY A 165 -21.54 9.81 5.80
C GLY A 165 -21.68 10.82 4.66
N ARG A 166 -22.57 10.53 3.69
CA ARG A 166 -22.90 11.42 2.56
C ARG A 166 -23.15 12.88 2.99
N ASN A 167 -23.87 13.08 4.10
CA ASN A 167 -24.19 14.41 4.60
C ASN A 167 -22.99 15.14 5.18
N GLU A 168 -22.03 14.42 5.77
CA GLU A 168 -20.79 14.98 6.29
C GLU A 168 -19.89 15.40 5.14
N ILE A 169 -19.74 14.54 4.12
CA ILE A 169 -19.00 14.87 2.90
C ILE A 169 -19.60 16.13 2.24
N ASN A 170 -20.92 16.22 2.12
CA ASN A 170 -21.58 17.43 1.62
C ASN A 170 -21.23 18.69 2.43
N LYS A 171 -21.20 18.60 3.76
CA LYS A 171 -20.83 19.73 4.64
C LYS A 171 -19.37 20.12 4.46
N LEU A 172 -18.48 19.15 4.26
CA LEU A 172 -17.06 19.36 4.06
C LEU A 172 -16.74 19.98 2.70
N VAL A 173 -17.45 19.60 1.64
CA VAL A 173 -17.20 20.08 0.26
C VAL A 173 -17.86 21.43 -0.02
N THR A 174 -19.04 21.71 0.55
CA THR A 174 -19.81 22.95 0.29
C THR A 174 -19.00 24.25 0.45
N PRO A 175 -18.14 24.43 1.47
CA PRO A 175 -17.36 25.67 1.66
C PRO A 175 -16.43 26.03 0.50
N PHE A 176 -16.02 25.06 -0.31
CA PHE A 176 -15.09 25.27 -1.43
C PHE A 176 -15.77 25.81 -2.70
N ASN A 177 -17.11 25.81 -2.74
CA ASN A 177 -17.91 26.35 -3.84
C ASN A 177 -17.45 25.89 -5.24
N ILE A 178 -17.15 24.59 -5.38
CA ILE A 178 -16.67 23.99 -6.63
C ILE A 178 -17.81 23.94 -7.65
N GLU A 179 -17.53 24.39 -8.87
CA GLU A 179 -18.49 24.37 -9.97
C GLU A 179 -18.96 22.95 -10.27
N GLY A 180 -20.26 22.75 -10.52
CA GLY A 180 -20.81 21.43 -10.85
C GLY A 180 -21.14 20.53 -9.64
N PHE A 181 -20.78 20.92 -8.41
CA PHE A 181 -21.10 20.17 -7.19
C PHE A 181 -22.61 20.01 -6.97
N LYS A 182 -23.07 18.78 -6.68
CA LYS A 182 -24.49 18.48 -6.39
C LYS A 182 -24.65 17.70 -5.08
N LYS A 183 -25.39 18.30 -4.13
CA LYS A 183 -25.61 17.74 -2.78
C LYS A 183 -26.48 16.48 -2.75
N ASN A 184 -27.24 16.19 -3.80
CA ASN A 184 -28.18 15.07 -3.87
C ASN A 184 -27.56 13.78 -4.42
N TRP A 185 -26.29 13.79 -4.81
CA TRP A 185 -25.60 12.57 -5.22
C TRP A 185 -25.51 11.53 -4.10
N LYS A 186 -25.55 10.25 -4.47
CA LYS A 186 -25.22 9.13 -3.57
C LYS A 186 -23.77 9.24 -3.10
N LYS A 187 -23.43 8.61 -1.97
CA LYS A 187 -22.09 8.73 -1.37
C LYS A 187 -21.01 8.34 -2.37
N GLU A 188 -21.20 7.23 -3.07
CA GLU A 188 -20.22 6.68 -4.03
C GLU A 188 -19.97 7.67 -5.16
N ILE A 189 -21.03 8.13 -5.82
CA ILE A 189 -20.95 9.11 -6.92
C ILE A 189 -20.33 10.43 -6.45
N LEU A 190 -20.67 10.86 -5.23
CA LEU A 190 -20.11 12.09 -4.65
C LEU A 190 -18.61 11.96 -4.41
N VAL A 191 -18.15 10.83 -3.86
CA VAL A 191 -16.73 10.57 -3.63
C VAL A 191 -15.98 10.51 -4.96
N ASP A 192 -16.47 9.74 -5.93
CA ASP A 192 -15.85 9.62 -7.26
C ASP A 192 -15.70 11.00 -7.92
N TRP A 193 -16.73 11.84 -7.83
CA TRP A 193 -16.70 13.20 -8.38
C TRP A 193 -15.69 14.11 -7.66
N VAL A 194 -15.67 14.11 -6.32
CA VAL A 194 -14.73 14.95 -5.55
C VAL A 194 -13.29 14.55 -5.85
N VAL A 195 -12.99 13.26 -5.93
CA VAL A 195 -11.64 12.76 -6.23
C VAL A 195 -11.21 13.10 -7.65
N ALA A 196 -12.14 13.08 -8.62
CA ALA A 196 -11.82 13.41 -10.01
C ALA A 196 -11.69 14.91 -10.28
N GLU A 197 -12.62 15.71 -9.75
CA GLU A 197 -12.75 17.13 -10.13
C GLU A 197 -12.10 18.10 -9.15
N ALA A 198 -11.83 17.67 -7.91
CA ALA A 198 -11.18 18.51 -6.89
C ALA A 198 -10.22 17.70 -5.98
N PRO A 199 -9.25 16.96 -6.55
CA PRO A 199 -8.31 16.14 -5.77
C PRO A 199 -7.48 16.95 -4.76
N GLU A 200 -7.28 18.24 -4.99
CA GLU A 200 -6.48 19.13 -4.14
C GLU A 200 -7.13 19.45 -2.80
N ILE A 201 -8.46 19.41 -2.71
CA ILE A 201 -9.16 19.65 -1.44
C ILE A 201 -9.28 18.38 -0.58
N VAL A 202 -9.12 17.20 -1.19
CA VAL A 202 -9.30 15.90 -0.51
C VAL A 202 -8.44 15.82 0.76
N PRO A 203 -7.11 16.07 0.74
CA PRO A 203 -6.29 15.99 1.95
C PRO A 203 -6.75 16.93 3.07
N GLN A 204 -7.31 18.09 2.72
CA GLN A 204 -7.80 19.08 3.67
C GLN A 204 -9.11 18.61 4.32
N ILE A 205 -10.06 18.12 3.53
CA ILE A 205 -11.37 17.73 4.06
C ILE A 205 -11.38 16.37 4.74
N THR A 206 -10.40 15.51 4.47
CA THR A 206 -10.27 14.20 5.09
C THR A 206 -9.06 14.10 6.04
N GLN A 207 -8.57 15.24 6.56
CA GLN A 207 -7.37 15.31 7.41
C GLN A 207 -7.43 14.41 8.65
N ASP A 208 -8.62 14.18 9.18
CA ASP A 208 -8.87 13.37 10.38
C ASP A 208 -8.99 11.88 10.06
N SER A 209 -8.85 11.49 8.79
CA SER A 209 -8.94 10.11 8.34
C SER A 209 -7.61 9.61 7.80
N ILE A 210 -7.50 8.28 7.73
CA ILE A 210 -6.38 7.59 7.13
C ILE A 210 -6.86 6.41 6.31
N SER A 211 -6.29 6.25 5.11
CA SER A 211 -6.54 5.09 4.26
C SER A 211 -5.48 4.04 4.54
N VAL A 212 -5.92 2.85 4.94
CA VAL A 212 -5.06 1.77 5.38
C VAL A 212 -5.34 0.46 4.64
N THR A 213 -4.32 -0.38 4.59
CA THR A 213 -4.40 -1.79 4.18
C THR A 213 -3.71 -2.68 5.21
N ILE A 214 -3.93 -3.99 5.14
CA ILE A 214 -3.22 -4.94 6.00
C ILE A 214 -1.77 -5.06 5.54
N ASN A 215 -0.83 -5.11 6.48
CA ASN A 215 0.55 -5.39 6.12
C ASN A 215 0.64 -6.75 5.39
N PRO A 216 1.26 -6.83 4.20
CA PRO A 216 1.38 -8.07 3.43
C PRO A 216 1.95 -9.26 4.21
N LYS A 217 2.75 -9.01 5.24
CA LYS A 217 3.28 -10.05 6.14
C LYS A 217 2.16 -10.84 6.86
N PHE A 218 1.02 -10.21 7.13
CA PHE A 218 -0.14 -10.83 7.76
C PHE A 218 -1.07 -11.53 6.77
N HIS A 219 -0.83 -11.43 5.46
CA HIS A 219 -1.79 -11.86 4.44
C HIS A 219 -2.21 -13.34 4.57
N LYS A 220 -1.27 -14.27 4.78
CA LYS A 220 -1.57 -15.71 5.00
C LYS A 220 -2.34 -16.00 6.29
N VAL A 221 -2.14 -15.19 7.33
CA VAL A 221 -2.67 -15.45 8.67
C VAL A 221 -3.93 -14.65 8.99
N LYS A 222 -4.31 -13.66 8.16
CA LYS A 222 -5.42 -12.73 8.41
C LYS A 222 -6.74 -13.39 8.82
N ARG A 223 -7.10 -14.54 8.21
CA ARG A 223 -8.33 -15.28 8.58
C ARG A 223 -8.23 -15.92 9.97
N LYS A 224 -7.05 -16.45 10.34
CA LYS A 224 -6.81 -17.03 11.66
C LYS A 224 -6.75 -15.94 12.73
N VAL A 225 -6.10 -14.81 12.44
CA VAL A 225 -6.10 -13.62 13.31
C VAL A 225 -7.53 -13.14 13.54
N TYR A 226 -8.34 -13.01 12.49
CA TYR A 226 -9.75 -12.64 12.63
C TYR A 226 -10.53 -13.64 13.50
N SER A 227 -10.33 -14.95 13.29
CA SER A 227 -10.95 -15.99 14.11
C SER A 227 -10.56 -15.91 15.59
N HIS A 228 -9.30 -15.61 15.87
CA HIS A 228 -8.78 -15.41 17.23
C HIS A 228 -9.44 -14.21 17.90
N LEU A 229 -9.46 -13.05 17.22
CA LEU A 229 -10.11 -11.84 17.71
C LEU A 229 -11.61 -12.05 17.95
N ASN A 230 -12.31 -12.75 17.06
CA ASN A 230 -13.71 -13.13 17.26
C ASN A 230 -13.94 -14.03 18.48
N GLN A 231 -13.01 -14.93 18.77
CA GLN A 231 -13.10 -15.78 19.96
C GLN A 231 -12.81 -14.97 21.24
N LYS A 232 -11.83 -14.07 21.19
CA LYS A 232 -11.43 -13.22 22.32
C LYS A 232 -12.51 -12.22 22.71
N PHE A 233 -13.14 -11.58 21.73
CA PHE A 233 -14.19 -10.59 21.92
C PHE A 233 -15.58 -11.13 21.62
N GLN A 234 -15.85 -12.41 21.87
CA GLN A 234 -17.22 -12.90 21.89
C GLN A 234 -18.03 -11.95 22.78
N GLU A 235 -18.99 -11.23 22.19
CA GLU A 235 -19.90 -10.41 22.97
C GLU A 235 -20.58 -11.35 23.97
N ASP A 236 -20.45 -11.04 25.25
CA ASP A 236 -21.22 -11.70 26.30
C ASP A 236 -22.68 -11.31 26.09
N VAL A 237 -23.38 -12.10 25.27
CA VAL A 237 -24.81 -11.96 24.97
C VAL A 237 -25.69 -12.52 26.11
N SER A 238 -25.14 -12.72 27.32
CA SER A 238 -25.92 -13.07 28.50
C SER A 238 -27.04 -12.06 28.79
N TRP A 239 -26.86 -10.78 28.45
CA TRP A 239 -27.88 -9.73 28.58
C TRP A 239 -29.07 -9.85 27.60
N LEU A 240 -29.03 -10.76 26.61
CA LEU A 240 -30.17 -10.97 25.68
C LEU A 240 -31.22 -11.91 26.27
N TRP A 241 -30.92 -12.50 27.43
CA TRP A 241 -31.77 -13.51 28.10
C TRP A 241 -32.12 -13.12 29.54
N GLU A 242 -31.89 -11.87 29.94
CA GLU A 242 -32.40 -11.24 31.18
C GLU A 242 -33.55 -10.27 30.86
#